data_AF-A0A6J4PSK2-F1
#
_entry.id   AF-A0A6J4PSK2-F1
#
_cell.length_a   1.000
_cell.length_b   1.000
_cell.length_c   1.000
_cell.angle_alpha   90.00
_cell.angle_beta   90.00
_cell.angle_gamma   90.00
#
_symmetry.space_group_name_H-M   'P 1'
#
loop_
_entity.id
_entity.type
_entity.pdbx_description
1 polymer ?
#
loop_
_entity_poly.entity_id
_entity_poly.type
_entity_poly.pdbx_seq_one_letter_code
_entity_poly.pdbx_strand_id
1 'polypeptide(L)'
;MSEEQTNRQSFFSRMFKEQEGDDGTSIYSRQETGVGNSGEASPHSRAFTVERAAEVIKNLPPEVPRPAAVRIVRQTLEAAGIDINELDSSTRAREARLESEIDLSENRIRKLKDDTEDVIRNLEDQIRKAHEARNFGVAEQERKIDAAEADLEDIDMVRGFFGLPQQSEPKGEPDQPPEDTTAGDETQVIGGVGEDDTQVLRRPGPLADSEEYWDTRDERGQ
;
A
#
# COMPACT_ATOMS: atom_id res chain seq x y z
N MET A 1 -10.55 -44.50 34.14
CA MET A 1 -9.54 -44.20 33.11
C MET A 1 -9.42 -42.70 33.05
N SER A 2 -8.24 -42.20 33.36
CA SER A 2 -7.97 -40.81 33.68
C SER A 2 -7.65 -39.97 32.45
N GLU A 3 -7.90 -38.67 32.58
CA GLU A 3 -7.19 -37.54 31.96
C GLU A 3 -7.54 -37.14 30.51
N GLU A 4 -8.54 -36.27 30.45
CA GLU A 4 -8.51 -34.92 29.84
C GLU A 4 -7.09 -34.37 29.53
N GLN A 5 -6.81 -34.00 28.27
CA GLN A 5 -6.46 -32.62 27.85
C GLN A 5 -5.79 -32.54 26.47
N THR A 6 -6.31 -31.60 25.67
CA THR A 6 -5.62 -30.79 24.65
C THR A 6 -4.92 -31.49 23.48
N ASN A 7 -5.59 -31.59 22.32
CA ASN A 7 -4.87 -31.53 21.05
C ASN A 7 -5.69 -30.86 19.93
N ARG A 8 -5.97 -29.57 20.08
CA ARG A 8 -6.42 -28.66 19.00
C ARG A 8 -5.30 -27.70 18.58
N GLN A 9 -4.03 -28.11 18.71
CA GLN A 9 -2.87 -27.32 18.32
C GLN A 9 -1.93 -28.18 17.46
N SER A 10 -2.27 -28.41 16.19
CA SER A 10 -1.36 -29.12 15.27
C SER A 10 -1.54 -28.83 13.78
N PHE A 11 -2.27 -27.78 13.41
CA PHE A 11 -2.32 -27.32 12.01
C PHE A 11 -1.42 -26.11 11.75
N PHE A 12 -1.31 -25.17 12.71
CA PHE A 12 -0.42 -24.01 12.58
C PHE A 12 1.06 -24.35 12.77
N SER A 13 1.39 -25.44 13.48
CA SER A 13 2.78 -25.87 13.70
C SER A 13 3.43 -26.54 12.48
N ARG A 14 2.67 -26.79 11.40
CA ARG A 14 3.20 -27.40 10.16
C ARG A 14 3.63 -26.36 9.11
N MET A 15 3.29 -25.09 9.29
CA MET A 15 3.77 -24.00 8.42
C MET A 15 5.07 -23.34 8.91
N PHE A 16 5.54 -23.65 10.12
CA PHE A 16 6.72 -22.99 10.71
C PHE A 16 7.82 -23.96 11.15
N LYS A 17 7.82 -25.21 10.68
CA LYS A 17 8.94 -26.13 10.91
C LYS A 17 9.86 -26.17 9.69
N GLU A 18 10.77 -25.20 9.72
CA GLU A 18 12.05 -25.10 9.03
C GLU A 18 12.73 -26.46 8.79
N GLN A 19 13.14 -26.75 7.54
CA GLN A 19 14.54 -26.99 7.20
C GLN A 19 14.75 -27.20 5.68
N GLU A 20 15.76 -26.49 5.18
CA GLU A 20 16.58 -26.72 3.97
C GLU A 20 16.01 -26.40 2.59
N GLY A 21 16.64 -25.40 1.97
CA GLY A 21 16.68 -25.24 0.51
C GLY A 21 16.34 -23.84 0.05
N ASP A 22 17.35 -22.98 0.09
CA ASP A 22 17.73 -21.98 -0.92
C ASP A 22 16.68 -21.07 -1.59
N ASP A 23 17.10 -19.80 -1.74
CA ASP A 23 16.48 -18.74 -2.52
C ASP A 23 15.14 -18.16 -2.05
N GLY A 24 15.22 -17.33 -1.00
CA GLY A 24 14.14 -16.45 -0.59
C GLY A 24 14.64 -15.21 0.13
N THR A 25 14.97 -14.17 -0.66
CA THR A 25 14.67 -12.75 -0.37
C THR A 25 14.52 -12.36 1.10
N SER A 26 15.63 -11.98 1.73
CA SER A 26 15.61 -11.20 2.96
C SER A 26 16.78 -10.25 2.94
N ILE A 27 16.58 -9.00 2.49
CA ILE A 27 17.13 -7.82 3.16
C ILE A 27 16.22 -6.62 2.85
N TYR A 28 15.27 -6.30 3.73
CA TYR A 28 14.81 -4.92 3.91
C TYR A 28 15.13 -4.48 5.34
N SER A 29 15.91 -3.40 5.40
CA SER A 29 15.85 -2.34 6.40
C SER A 29 16.24 -2.69 7.84
N ARG A 30 17.53 -2.50 8.14
CA ARG A 30 17.94 -1.92 9.42
C ARG A 30 18.81 -0.70 9.18
N GLN A 31 18.20 0.46 9.39
CA GLN A 31 18.92 1.70 9.62
C GLN A 31 19.71 1.54 10.93
N GLU A 32 21.02 1.34 10.82
CA GLU A 32 21.92 1.27 11.96
C GLU A 32 22.46 2.68 12.26
N THR A 33 21.71 3.42 13.07
CA THR A 33 22.31 4.42 13.96
C THR A 33 22.98 3.66 15.09
N GLY A 34 24.27 3.36 14.94
CA GLY A 34 25.08 2.65 15.92
C GLY A 34 26.54 3.08 15.82
N VAL A 35 26.95 3.93 16.75
CA VAL A 35 28.35 4.31 16.99
C VAL A 35 29.14 3.05 17.37
N GLY A 36 29.86 2.47 16.41
CA GLY A 36 30.82 1.40 16.62
C GLY A 36 32.20 1.98 16.96
N ASN A 37 32.45 2.24 18.24
CA ASN A 37 33.77 2.60 18.74
C ASN A 37 34.42 1.37 19.41
N SER A 38 35.23 0.59 18.67
CA SER A 38 36.45 -0.07 19.17
C SER A 38 37.02 -1.15 18.22
N GLY A 39 38.28 -0.95 17.79
CA GLY A 39 39.20 -1.96 17.24
C GLY A 39 39.09 -2.11 15.72
N GLU A 40 40.07 -1.77 14.87
CA GLU A 40 41.50 -1.61 15.03
C GLU A 40 41.93 -0.31 14.33
N ALA A 41 42.54 0.59 15.10
CA ALA A 41 43.28 1.70 14.51
C ALA A 41 44.57 1.14 13.91
N SER A 42 44.54 0.82 12.62
CA SER A 42 45.78 0.80 11.85
C SER A 42 46.34 2.24 11.84
N PRO A 43 47.56 2.49 12.33
CA PRO A 43 48.03 3.85 12.62
C PRO A 43 48.41 4.66 11.35
N HIS A 44 48.23 4.09 10.16
CA HIS A 44 48.61 4.71 8.89
C HIS A 44 47.58 4.47 7.77
N SER A 45 46.33 4.87 8.00
CA SER A 45 45.38 5.24 6.93
C SER A 45 44.13 5.90 7.54
N ARG A 46 44.37 6.83 8.46
CA ARG A 46 43.32 7.72 8.98
C ARG A 46 42.92 8.65 7.85
N ALA A 47 42.00 8.21 6.99
CA ALA A 47 41.41 9.06 5.96
C ALA A 47 41.04 10.39 6.61
N PHE A 48 41.65 11.47 6.14
CA PHE A 48 41.53 12.77 6.76
C PHE A 48 40.22 13.39 6.30
N THR A 49 39.21 13.31 7.17
CA THR A 49 37.85 13.64 6.76
C THR A 49 37.41 15.02 7.26
N VAL A 50 36.53 15.65 6.49
CA VAL A 50 35.88 16.94 6.78
C VAL A 50 35.27 16.96 8.18
N GLU A 51 34.80 15.82 8.68
CA GLU A 51 34.25 15.64 10.03
C GLU A 51 35.27 15.97 11.11
N ARG A 52 36.53 15.57 10.96
CA ARG A 52 37.58 15.87 11.95
C ARG A 52 37.89 17.35 11.99
N ALA A 53 37.93 18.03 10.85
CA ALA A 53 38.08 19.48 10.80
C ALA A 53 36.86 20.18 11.44
N ALA A 54 35.65 19.69 11.19
CA ALA A 54 34.44 20.20 11.82
C ALA A 54 34.42 19.99 13.34
N GLU A 55 34.91 18.86 13.85
CA GLU A 55 35.07 18.60 15.29
C GLU A 55 35.98 19.63 15.96
N VAL A 56 37.14 19.91 15.37
CA VAL A 56 38.07 20.92 15.88
C VAL A 56 37.42 22.30 15.91
N ILE A 57 36.69 22.67 14.85
CA ILE A 57 35.97 23.95 14.78
C ILE A 57 34.89 24.03 15.86
N LYS A 58 34.12 22.97 16.09
CA LYS A 58 33.05 22.91 17.10
C LYS A 58 33.57 23.04 18.55
N ASN A 59 34.81 22.63 18.79
CA ASN A 59 35.44 22.69 20.11
C ASN A 59 36.13 24.04 20.40
N LEU A 60 36.13 24.99 19.47
CA LEU A 60 36.68 26.32 19.71
C LEU A 60 35.74 27.18 20.57
N PRO A 61 36.28 27.96 21.53
CA PRO A 61 35.47 28.93 22.26
C PRO A 61 34.90 29.98 21.29
N PRO A 62 33.59 30.29 21.37
CA PRO A 62 32.94 31.23 20.45
C PRO A 62 33.45 32.67 20.59
N GLU A 63 34.12 33.00 21.70
CA GLU A 63 34.73 34.32 21.96
C GLU A 63 36.04 34.54 21.18
N VAL A 64 36.63 33.47 20.62
CA VAL A 64 37.87 33.58 19.86
C VAL A 64 37.60 34.30 18.54
N PRO A 65 38.27 35.43 18.25
CA PRO A 65 38.11 36.12 16.97
C PRO A 65 38.41 35.19 15.80
N ARG A 66 37.59 35.25 14.74
CA ARG A 66 37.70 34.37 13.56
C ARG A 66 39.13 34.23 13.01
N PRO A 67 39.95 35.30 12.89
CA PRO A 67 41.33 35.15 12.42
C PRO A 67 42.20 34.27 13.34
N ALA A 68 42.00 34.37 14.66
CA ALA A 68 42.70 33.54 15.63
C ALA A 68 42.17 32.10 15.62
N ALA A 69 40.86 31.91 15.49
CA ALA A 69 40.23 30.60 15.34
C ALA A 69 40.80 29.84 14.12
N VAL A 70 40.83 30.49 12.95
CA VAL A 70 41.40 29.88 11.72
C VAL A 70 42.85 29.47 11.91
N ARG A 71 43.67 30.30 12.56
CA ARG A 71 45.07 29.97 12.85
C ARG A 71 45.19 28.76 13.78
N ILE A 72 44.37 28.70 14.83
CA ILE A 72 44.35 27.57 15.77
C ILE A 72 43.95 26.29 15.02
N VAL A 73 42.82 26.31 14.29
CA VAL A 73 42.37 25.14 13.50
C VAL A 73 43.46 24.70 12.53
N ARG A 74 44.03 25.63 11.76
CA ARG A 74 45.10 25.33 10.81
C ARG A 74 46.29 24.64 11.48
N GLN A 75 46.79 25.17 12.59
CA GLN A 75 47.90 24.58 13.33
C GLN A 75 47.55 23.19 13.89
N THR A 76 46.32 23.00 14.38
CA THR A 76 45.88 21.69 14.89
C THR A 76 45.70 20.66 13.77
N LEU A 77 45.24 21.07 12.59
CA LEU A 77 45.12 20.21 11.42
C LEU A 77 46.51 19.82 10.89
N GLU A 78 47.42 20.79 10.75
CA GLU A 78 48.81 20.54 10.36
C GLU A 78 49.53 19.61 11.36
N ALA A 79 49.33 19.81 12.67
CA ALA A 79 49.88 18.93 13.71
C ALA A 79 49.27 17.52 13.69
N ALA A 80 48.03 17.38 13.19
CA ALA A 80 47.39 16.09 12.96
C ALA A 80 47.79 15.45 11.61
N GLY A 81 48.65 16.09 10.83
CA GLY A 81 49.11 15.61 9.52
C GLY A 81 48.11 15.81 8.38
N ILE A 82 47.14 16.73 8.54
CA ILE A 82 46.11 17.02 7.53
C ILE A 82 46.61 18.12 6.59
N ASP A 83 46.70 17.83 5.30
CA ASP A 83 46.93 18.85 4.26
C ASP A 83 45.62 19.63 3.99
N ILE A 84 45.73 20.95 3.99
CA ILE A 84 44.62 21.88 3.73
C ILE A 84 44.12 21.73 2.29
N ASN A 85 45.00 21.44 1.33
CA ASN A 85 44.60 21.27 -0.08
C ASN A 85 43.82 19.96 -0.29
N GLU A 86 44.23 18.90 0.41
CA GLU A 86 43.50 17.63 0.44
C GLU A 86 42.14 17.79 1.15
N LEU A 87 42.10 18.55 2.26
CA LEU A 87 40.87 18.89 2.96
C LEU A 87 39.90 19.70 2.09
N ASP A 88 40.38 20.69 1.31
CA ASP A 88 39.54 21.44 0.37
C ASP A 88 38.96 20.53 -0.71
N SER A 89 39.80 19.69 -1.32
CA SER A 89 39.38 18.72 -2.33
C SER A 89 38.35 17.72 -1.78
N SER A 90 38.59 17.20 -0.57
CA SER A 90 37.68 16.30 0.16
C SER A 90 36.35 16.98 0.52
N THR A 91 36.40 18.26 0.91
CA THR A 91 35.21 19.05 1.20
C THR A 91 34.35 19.24 -0.04
N ARG A 92 34.95 19.66 -1.17
CA ARG A 92 34.22 19.82 -2.44
C ARG A 92 33.66 18.51 -2.97
N ALA A 93 34.43 17.42 -2.89
CA ALA A 93 33.96 16.10 -3.33
C ALA A 93 32.78 15.62 -2.48
N ARG A 94 32.82 15.86 -1.17
CA ARG A 94 31.72 15.54 -0.26
C ARG A 94 30.49 16.40 -0.50
N GLU A 95 30.69 17.70 -0.73
CA GLU A 95 29.62 18.64 -1.08
C GLU A 95 28.91 18.19 -2.36
N ALA A 96 29.65 17.96 -3.45
CA ALA A 96 29.07 17.49 -4.71
C ALA A 96 28.32 16.15 -4.57
N ARG A 97 28.83 15.25 -3.74
CA ARG A 97 28.14 13.98 -3.43
C ARG A 97 26.83 14.21 -2.69
N LEU A 98 26.82 15.06 -1.68
CA LEU A 98 25.62 15.38 -0.91
C LEU A 98 24.60 16.13 -1.75
N GLU A 99 25.02 17.08 -2.58
CA GLU A 99 24.16 17.78 -3.53
C GLU A 99 23.48 16.79 -4.49
N SER A 100 24.27 15.87 -5.08
CA SER A 100 23.72 14.83 -5.95
C SER A 100 22.75 13.89 -5.23
N GLU A 101 22.98 13.59 -3.95
CA GLU A 101 22.10 12.73 -3.16
C GLU A 101 20.80 13.47 -2.79
N ILE A 102 20.89 14.75 -2.45
CA ILE A 102 19.73 15.63 -2.23
C ILE A 102 18.89 15.68 -3.51
N ASP A 103 19.49 16.00 -4.66
CA ASP A 103 18.79 16.06 -5.95
C ASP A 103 18.10 14.73 -6.29
N LEU A 104 18.78 13.60 -6.08
CA LEU A 104 18.21 12.27 -6.30
C LEU A 104 16.99 12.05 -5.39
N SER A 105 17.11 12.38 -4.10
CA SER A 105 16.05 12.21 -3.12
C SER A 105 14.85 13.10 -3.42
N GLU A 106 15.07 14.35 -3.82
CA GLU A 106 14.02 15.28 -4.19
C GLU A 106 13.28 14.84 -5.45
N ASN A 107 14.01 14.34 -6.45
CA ASN A 107 13.41 13.77 -7.65
C ASN A 107 12.57 12.53 -7.30
N ARG A 108 13.03 11.69 -6.38
CA ARG A 108 12.27 10.52 -5.91
C ARG A 108 10.99 10.94 -5.17
N ILE A 109 11.07 11.94 -4.31
CA ILE A 109 9.91 12.49 -3.60
C ILE A 109 8.89 13.06 -4.59
N ARG A 110 9.35 13.85 -5.57
CA ARG A 110 8.48 14.41 -6.62
C ARG A 110 7.79 13.31 -7.40
N LYS A 111 8.53 12.31 -7.88
CA LYS A 111 7.94 11.18 -8.61
C LYS A 111 6.87 10.45 -7.78
N LEU A 112 7.18 10.13 -6.52
CA LEU A 112 6.20 9.45 -5.65
C LEU A 112 4.94 10.29 -5.44
N LYS A 113 5.09 11.61 -5.31
CA LYS A 113 3.95 12.52 -5.18
C LYS A 113 3.11 12.53 -6.45
N ASP A 114 3.73 12.68 -7.61
CA ASP A 114 3.03 12.72 -8.89
C ASP A 114 2.32 11.39 -9.19
N ASP A 115 3.00 10.26 -9.00
CA ASP A 115 2.42 8.92 -9.16
C ASP A 115 1.21 8.72 -8.22
N THR A 116 1.30 9.19 -6.97
CA THR A 116 0.21 9.07 -5.98
C THR A 116 -0.97 9.95 -6.36
N GLU A 117 -0.71 11.18 -6.79
CA GLU A 117 -1.72 12.14 -7.22
C GLU A 117 -2.49 11.63 -8.44
N ASP A 118 -1.81 11.00 -9.41
CA ASP A 118 -2.47 10.39 -10.57
C ASP A 118 -3.37 9.21 -10.18
N VAL A 119 -2.95 8.39 -9.20
CA VAL A 119 -3.79 7.33 -8.64
C VAL A 119 -5.03 7.90 -7.95
N ILE A 120 -4.87 8.97 -7.15
CA ILE A 120 -5.99 9.63 -6.47
C ILE A 120 -7.01 10.14 -7.49
N ARG A 121 -6.56 10.88 -8.52
CA ARG A 121 -7.45 11.40 -9.57
C ARG A 121 -8.21 10.30 -10.29
N ASN A 122 -7.53 9.20 -10.63
CA ASN A 122 -8.17 8.05 -11.27
C ASN A 122 -9.25 7.42 -10.37
N LEU A 123 -8.97 7.27 -9.07
CA LEU A 123 -9.94 6.74 -8.12
C LEU A 123 -11.13 7.69 -7.93
N GLU A 124 -10.90 9.00 -7.84
CA GLU A 124 -11.97 10.00 -7.77
C GLU A 124 -12.87 9.96 -9.01
N ASP A 125 -12.29 9.81 -10.20
CA ASP A 125 -13.04 9.65 -11.45
C ASP A 125 -13.85 8.35 -11.48
N GLN A 126 -13.30 7.25 -10.98
CA GLN A 126 -14.03 5.99 -10.87
C GLN A 126 -15.18 6.08 -9.89
N ILE A 127 -14.98 6.71 -8.73
CA ILE A 127 -16.03 6.96 -7.74
C ILE A 127 -17.13 7.80 -8.38
N ARG A 128 -16.77 8.89 -9.07
CA ARG A 128 -17.75 9.75 -9.76
C ARG A 128 -18.60 8.96 -10.76
N LYS A 129 -17.97 8.18 -11.63
CA LYS A 129 -18.66 7.32 -12.60
C LYS A 129 -19.56 6.28 -11.92
N ALA A 130 -19.11 5.67 -10.82
CA ALA A 130 -19.91 4.70 -10.07
C ALA A 130 -21.15 5.36 -9.44
N HIS A 131 -21.01 6.60 -8.92
CA HIS A 131 -22.12 7.40 -8.44
C HIS A 131 -23.12 7.73 -9.56
N GLU A 132 -22.64 8.18 -10.72
CA GLU A 132 -23.47 8.49 -11.88
C GLU A 132 -24.24 7.25 -12.38
N ALA A 133 -23.58 6.11 -12.52
CA ALA A 133 -24.20 4.86 -12.96
C ALA A 133 -25.28 4.37 -11.98
N ARG A 134 -25.01 4.44 -10.68
CA ARG A 134 -25.96 4.09 -9.62
C ARG A 134 -27.16 5.04 -9.63
N ASN A 135 -26.94 6.35 -9.69
CA ASN A 135 -28.02 7.34 -9.70
C ASN A 135 -28.90 7.17 -10.94
N PHE A 136 -28.30 6.89 -12.10
CA PHE A 136 -29.03 6.57 -13.31
C PHE A 136 -29.90 5.32 -13.16
N GLY A 137 -29.32 4.23 -12.64
CA GLY A 137 -30.05 2.99 -12.40
C GLY A 137 -31.20 3.15 -11.39
N VAL A 138 -30.97 3.90 -10.31
CA VAL A 138 -32.02 4.22 -9.32
C VAL A 138 -33.15 5.02 -9.96
N ALA A 139 -32.83 6.09 -10.70
CA ALA A 139 -33.85 6.91 -11.36
C ALA A 139 -34.68 6.12 -12.39
N GLU A 140 -34.08 5.15 -13.09
CA GLU A 140 -34.82 4.27 -13.99
C GLU A 140 -35.82 3.38 -13.24
N GLN A 141 -35.42 2.84 -12.09
CA GLN A 141 -36.30 2.00 -11.27
C GLN A 141 -37.39 2.82 -10.57
N GLU A 142 -37.06 3.99 -10.03
CA GLU A 142 -38.04 4.93 -9.47
C GLU A 142 -39.11 5.25 -10.52
N ARG A 143 -38.71 5.57 -11.76
CA ARG A 143 -39.66 5.79 -12.86
C ARG A 143 -40.55 4.58 -13.15
N LYS A 144 -40.03 3.36 -13.05
CA LYS A 144 -40.82 2.13 -13.25
C LYS A 144 -41.81 1.90 -12.12
N ILE A 145 -41.40 2.20 -10.88
CA ILE A 145 -42.26 2.13 -9.71
C ILE A 145 -43.38 3.16 -9.84
N ASP A 146 -43.06 4.42 -10.14
CA ASP A 146 -44.06 5.49 -10.33
C ASP A 146 -45.10 5.11 -11.40
N ALA A 147 -44.64 4.52 -12.51
CA ALA A 147 -45.53 4.05 -13.57
C ALA A 147 -46.44 2.89 -13.09
N ALA A 148 -45.88 1.92 -12.35
CA ALA A 148 -46.66 0.82 -11.81
C ALA A 148 -47.63 1.26 -10.71
N GLU A 149 -47.26 2.25 -9.90
CA GLU A 149 -48.15 2.85 -8.90
C GLU A 149 -49.33 3.57 -9.55
N ALA A 150 -49.10 4.30 -10.64
CA ALA A 150 -50.17 4.91 -11.43
C ALA A 150 -51.11 3.86 -12.04
N ASP A 151 -50.56 2.78 -12.60
CA ASP A 151 -51.37 1.67 -13.12
C ASP A 151 -52.21 0.98 -12.02
N LEU A 152 -51.66 0.85 -10.80
CA LEU A 152 -52.40 0.33 -9.65
C LEU A 152 -53.53 1.28 -9.21
N GLU A 153 -53.30 2.59 -9.22
CA GLU A 153 -54.33 3.60 -8.93
C GLU A 153 -55.48 3.51 -9.94
N ASP A 154 -55.19 3.34 -11.23
CA ASP A 154 -56.19 3.13 -12.28
C ASP A 154 -57.01 1.85 -12.03
N ILE A 155 -56.36 0.76 -11.63
CA ILE A 155 -57.04 -0.49 -11.27
C ILE A 155 -57.97 -0.29 -10.06
N ASP A 156 -57.51 0.40 -9.02
CA ASP A 156 -58.30 0.69 -7.83
C ASP A 156 -59.49 1.60 -8.16
N MET A 157 -59.32 2.57 -9.05
CA MET A 157 -60.41 3.41 -9.55
C MET A 157 -61.49 2.57 -10.25
N VAL A 158 -61.09 1.67 -11.15
CA VAL A 158 -62.00 0.76 -11.87
C VAL A 158 -62.70 -0.18 -10.88
N ARG A 159 -61.96 -0.78 -9.94
CA ARG A 159 -62.54 -1.66 -8.91
C ARG A 159 -63.55 -0.93 -8.03
N GLY A 160 -63.22 0.28 -7.59
CA GLY A 160 -64.12 1.13 -6.82
C GLY A 160 -65.40 1.48 -7.58
N PHE A 161 -65.29 1.77 -8.88
CA PHE A 161 -66.45 2.04 -9.74
C PHE A 161 -67.40 0.83 -9.86
N PHE A 162 -66.86 -0.39 -9.98
CA PHE A 162 -67.64 -1.62 -10.10
C PHE A 162 -67.99 -2.29 -8.75
N GLY A 163 -67.53 -1.73 -7.62
CA GLY A 163 -67.74 -2.32 -6.29
C GLY A 163 -67.05 -3.68 -6.10
N LEU A 164 -65.94 -3.92 -6.80
CA LEU A 164 -65.18 -5.16 -6.70
C LEU A 164 -64.40 -5.20 -5.37
N PRO A 165 -64.26 -6.38 -4.73
CA PRO A 165 -63.52 -6.48 -3.48
C PRO A 165 -62.04 -6.13 -3.69
N GLN A 166 -61.50 -5.23 -2.87
CA GLN A 166 -60.06 -5.06 -2.73
C GLN A 166 -59.49 -6.33 -2.12
N GLN A 167 -58.47 -6.91 -2.75
CA GLN A 167 -57.63 -7.89 -2.10
C GLN A 167 -56.73 -7.16 -1.10
N SER A 168 -57.32 -6.66 -0.02
CA SER A 168 -56.57 -6.13 1.11
C SER A 168 -56.00 -7.31 1.91
N GLU A 169 -54.69 -7.41 1.85
CA GLU A 169 -53.76 -8.12 2.73
C GLU A 169 -53.56 -9.65 2.58
N PRO A 170 -52.29 -10.11 2.66
CA PRO A 170 -51.99 -11.52 2.88
C PRO A 170 -52.52 -11.94 4.25
N LYS A 171 -53.68 -12.58 4.26
CA LYS A 171 -54.13 -13.39 5.40
C LYS A 171 -53.26 -14.65 5.49
N GLY A 172 -52.39 -14.71 6.49
CA GLY A 172 -51.62 -15.89 6.91
C GLY A 172 -50.70 -15.51 8.07
N GLU A 173 -51.25 -15.33 9.29
CA GLU A 173 -51.35 -16.33 10.39
C GLU A 173 -50.06 -16.42 11.25
N PRO A 174 -50.09 -16.80 12.55
CA PRO A 174 -51.21 -16.98 13.49
C PRO A 174 -51.00 -16.30 14.86
N ASP A 175 -52.06 -16.29 15.66
CA ASP A 175 -52.03 -16.11 17.12
C ASP A 175 -51.29 -17.28 17.83
N GLN A 176 -50.59 -16.92 18.91
CA GLN A 176 -50.00 -17.75 19.99
C GLN A 176 -48.60 -18.39 19.78
N PRO A 177 -47.66 -18.14 20.71
CA PRO A 177 -46.44 -18.95 20.84
C PRO A 177 -46.77 -20.25 21.60
N PRO A 178 -46.35 -21.44 21.11
CA PRO A 178 -46.30 -22.61 21.97
C PRO A 178 -45.12 -22.46 22.94
N GLU A 179 -45.42 -22.50 24.23
CA GLU A 179 -44.44 -22.76 25.27
C GLU A 179 -43.80 -24.14 25.04
N ASP A 180 -42.47 -24.13 25.01
CA ASP A 180 -41.55 -25.13 25.54
C ASP A 180 -41.76 -26.60 25.15
N THR A 181 -41.02 -27.04 24.13
CA THR A 181 -40.48 -28.41 24.10
C THR A 181 -39.03 -28.40 23.61
N THR A 182 -38.10 -28.48 24.56
CA THR A 182 -36.93 -29.38 24.53
C THR A 182 -36.04 -29.42 23.28
N ALA A 183 -34.82 -28.91 23.45
CA ALA A 183 -33.54 -29.55 23.10
C ALA A 183 -33.31 -30.05 21.66
N GLY A 184 -32.28 -29.49 21.01
CA GLY A 184 -31.54 -30.16 19.93
C GLY A 184 -31.25 -29.25 18.75
N ASP A 185 -30.21 -28.43 18.88
CA ASP A 185 -29.60 -27.74 17.74
C ASP A 185 -28.79 -28.77 16.93
N GLU A 186 -29.45 -29.45 16.00
CA GLU A 186 -28.82 -30.33 15.02
C GLU A 186 -29.21 -29.87 13.61
N THR A 187 -28.33 -29.05 13.02
CA THR A 187 -28.41 -28.61 11.62
C THR A 187 -28.32 -29.83 10.70
N GLN A 188 -29.46 -30.29 10.16
CA GLN A 188 -29.49 -31.31 9.12
C GLN A 188 -29.07 -30.68 7.78
N VAL A 189 -27.92 -31.12 7.26
CA VAL A 189 -27.46 -30.80 5.90
C VAL A 189 -28.23 -31.70 4.92
N ILE A 190 -29.17 -31.13 4.17
CA ILE A 190 -29.74 -31.80 3.00
C ILE A 190 -28.65 -31.87 1.92
N GLY A 191 -28.22 -33.08 1.62
CA GLY A 191 -27.40 -33.39 0.45
C GLY A 191 -28.27 -33.85 -0.73
N GLY A 192 -27.90 -33.37 -1.93
CA GLY A 192 -28.33 -33.87 -3.24
C GLY A 192 -29.22 -32.87 -4.01
N VAL A 193 -29.11 -32.66 -5.32
CA VAL A 193 -28.35 -33.24 -6.44
C VAL A 193 -28.46 -32.24 -7.62
N GLY A 194 -27.49 -32.18 -8.54
CA GLY A 194 -27.65 -31.60 -9.89
C GLY A 194 -26.61 -30.51 -10.20
N GLU A 195 -25.49 -30.86 -10.84
CA GLU A 195 -25.27 -30.67 -12.29
C GLU A 195 -25.23 -29.18 -12.69
N ASP A 196 -24.02 -28.62 -12.84
CA ASP A 196 -23.39 -28.36 -14.14
C ASP A 196 -22.49 -27.10 -14.17
N ASP A 197 -21.37 -27.24 -14.87
CA ASP A 197 -20.50 -26.23 -15.46
C ASP A 197 -20.09 -24.95 -14.70
N THR A 198 -18.96 -25.03 -13.98
CA THR A 198 -18.06 -23.86 -13.85
C THR A 198 -16.69 -24.18 -14.44
N GLN A 199 -16.45 -23.64 -15.64
CA GLN A 199 -15.15 -23.67 -16.30
C GLN A 199 -14.10 -22.98 -15.43
N VAL A 200 -13.05 -23.71 -15.09
CA VAL A 200 -11.88 -23.20 -14.38
C VAL A 200 -11.16 -22.22 -15.30
N LEU A 201 -11.24 -20.92 -15.01
CA LEU A 201 -10.42 -19.89 -15.64
C LEU A 201 -8.94 -20.24 -15.45
N ARG A 202 -8.33 -20.78 -16.50
CA ARG A 202 -6.88 -20.97 -16.61
C ARG A 202 -6.21 -19.61 -16.38
N ARG A 203 -5.18 -19.61 -15.53
CA ARG A 203 -4.26 -18.47 -15.38
C ARG A 203 -3.61 -18.16 -16.74
N PRO A 204 -3.59 -16.91 -17.20
CA PRO A 204 -2.72 -16.54 -18.31
C PRO A 204 -1.26 -16.61 -17.84
N GLY A 205 -0.45 -17.36 -18.59
CA GLY A 205 1.01 -17.37 -18.45
C GLY A 205 1.64 -16.05 -18.95
N PRO A 206 2.95 -15.85 -18.74
CA PRO A 206 3.62 -14.61 -19.08
C PRO A 206 3.66 -14.43 -20.60
N LEU A 207 3.14 -13.30 -21.09
CA LEU A 207 3.22 -12.94 -22.49
C LEU A 207 4.68 -12.57 -22.82
N ALA A 208 5.34 -13.47 -23.53
CA ALA A 208 6.42 -13.12 -24.45
C ALA A 208 5.80 -12.65 -25.78
N ASP A 209 6.33 -11.54 -26.28
CA ASP A 209 6.51 -11.16 -27.68
C ASP A 209 5.37 -11.42 -28.68
N SER A 210 4.66 -10.34 -29.05
CA SER A 210 4.28 -10.08 -30.45
C SER A 210 3.70 -8.68 -30.65
N GLU A 211 4.02 -8.09 -31.80
CA GLU A 211 3.56 -6.82 -32.41
C GLU A 211 4.45 -5.60 -32.05
N GLU A 212 5.44 -5.14 -32.81
CA GLU A 212 5.76 -5.20 -34.25
C GLU A 212 4.55 -5.11 -35.19
N TYR A 213 3.80 -4.02 -35.09
CA TYR A 213 3.23 -3.34 -36.25
C TYR A 213 2.85 -1.91 -35.82
N TRP A 214 3.04 -0.93 -36.70
CA TRP A 214 2.81 0.52 -36.52
C TRP A 214 4.01 1.38 -36.09
N ASP A 215 5.12 1.28 -36.81
CA ASP A 215 5.94 2.46 -37.15
C ASP A 215 6.56 2.20 -38.53
N THR A 216 6.03 2.76 -39.61
CA THR A 216 6.64 3.94 -40.21
C THR A 216 5.68 4.52 -41.27
N ARG A 217 5.04 5.64 -40.94
CA ARG A 217 4.51 6.58 -41.94
C ARG A 217 5.11 7.95 -41.64
N ASP A 218 5.73 8.50 -42.67
CA ASP A 218 6.27 9.86 -42.80
C ASP A 218 7.66 10.15 -42.22
N GLU A 219 8.69 9.97 -43.06
CA GLU A 219 9.66 11.04 -43.31
C GLU A 219 9.97 11.19 -44.82
N ARG A 220 9.52 12.33 -45.37
CA ARG A 220 10.26 13.28 -46.24
C ARG A 220 11.04 12.68 -47.43
N GLY A 221 10.68 12.95 -48.68
CA GLY A 221 10.79 14.30 -49.24
C GLY A 221 12.19 14.58 -49.80
N GLN A 222 12.56 13.92 -50.91
CA GLN A 222 13.27 14.43 -52.10
C GLN A 222 13.64 13.27 -53.04
#